data_AF-A0A916D1U1-F1
#
_entry.id   AF-A0A916D1U1-F1
#
_cell.length_a   1.000
_cell.length_b   1.000
_cell.length_c   1.000
_cell.angle_alpha   90.00
_cell.angle_beta   90.00
_cell.angle_gamma   90.00
#
_symmetry.space_group_name_H-M   'P 1'
#
loop_
_entity.id
_entity.type
_entity.pdbx_description
1 polymer ?
#
loop_
_entity_poly.entity_id
_entity_poly.type
_entity_poly.pdbx_seq_one_letter_code
_entity_poly.pdbx_strand_id
1 'polypeptide(L)'
;PRHVAVVGARSWEPAERARLERLGVRLFDAAEIARRGLPTVIAEALDRAGAAAAGFGISVDVDVLDPAEAPGVNSPAPGGLPAAEWLAALRGLAARPDCLAVEIVECDPERDAGAATARLAVALVSSLLAPAAQDLVALETTHGARNYAPLPAVLARAEGCHVWDVEGRRYLDMMSAYSAVSFGHGHPWLVAALADQAQRLAVTSRAFHNEVLPTFLRRLTELTGYARALPVNTGLEAVETALKAARKWGYRVKGIPADRAEIIACDGNFHGRSIAIVGLSSEAQYRDGFGPFPPGLQRIPYGDAAALEAAITPHTAAFLVEPIQGEGGIVVPPAGWLADCAAICRRADVLLICDEVQTGLGRTGRLLACEHEGVRPDGVILGKALGGGLYPVSAFLADAELMDVFAPGDHGSTFGGNALAAAVGLAALDLLVEECLVERAADLGAW
;
A
#
# COMPACT_ATOMS: atom_id res chain seq x y z
N PRO A 1 -7.36 33.32 -36.09
CA PRO A 1 -8.46 33.01 -35.14
C PRO A 1 -9.16 31.65 -35.36
N ARG A 2 -9.29 31.16 -36.61
CA ARG A 2 -9.99 29.89 -36.86
C ARG A 2 -9.41 28.66 -36.14
N HIS A 3 -8.12 28.70 -35.79
CA HIS A 3 -7.40 27.68 -35.03
C HIS A 3 -7.34 27.96 -33.52
N VAL A 4 -8.10 28.94 -33.03
CA VAL A 4 -8.19 29.25 -31.60
C VAL A 4 -9.39 28.52 -31.00
N ALA A 5 -9.17 27.92 -29.85
CA ALA A 5 -10.19 27.38 -28.98
C ALA A 5 -10.15 28.13 -27.64
N VAL A 6 -11.31 28.46 -27.08
CA VAL A 6 -11.46 28.99 -25.72
C VAL A 6 -12.28 28.00 -24.93
N VAL A 7 -11.75 27.56 -23.80
CA VAL A 7 -12.33 26.52 -22.96
C VAL A 7 -12.66 27.10 -21.59
N GLY A 8 -13.89 26.94 -21.12
CA GLY A 8 -14.25 27.30 -19.74
C GLY A 8 -14.52 28.78 -19.49
N ALA A 9 -14.53 29.62 -20.51
CA ALA A 9 -14.93 31.03 -20.38
C ALA A 9 -16.43 31.15 -20.07
N ARG A 10 -16.74 31.88 -18.99
CA ARG A 10 -18.07 31.90 -18.35
C ARG A 10 -18.82 33.22 -18.51
N SER A 11 -18.12 34.31 -18.79
CA SER A 11 -18.70 35.64 -19.00
C SER A 11 -18.29 36.17 -20.37
N TRP A 12 -19.25 36.76 -21.08
CA TRP A 12 -19.04 37.32 -22.41
C TRP A 12 -19.89 38.56 -22.57
N GLU A 13 -19.36 39.61 -23.19
CA GLU A 13 -20.23 40.61 -23.79
C GLU A 13 -20.95 40.00 -25.01
N PRO A 14 -22.26 40.22 -25.21
CA PRO A 14 -22.99 39.62 -26.34
C PRO A 14 -22.37 39.92 -27.71
N ALA A 15 -21.80 41.12 -27.87
CA ALA A 15 -21.11 41.52 -29.10
C ALA A 15 -19.77 40.80 -29.31
N GLU A 16 -19.09 40.44 -28.23
CA GLU A 16 -17.81 39.73 -28.25
C GLU A 16 -18.00 38.28 -28.70
N ARG A 17 -18.94 37.56 -28.08
CA ARG A 17 -19.26 36.17 -28.47
C ARG A 17 -19.62 36.07 -29.95
N ALA A 18 -20.51 36.93 -30.42
CA ALA A 18 -20.90 36.97 -31.83
C ALA A 18 -19.74 37.33 -32.77
N ARG A 19 -18.73 38.07 -32.29
CA ARG A 19 -17.51 38.36 -33.04
C ARG A 19 -16.58 37.14 -33.09
N LEU A 20 -16.36 36.45 -31.97
CA LEU A 20 -15.51 35.26 -31.88
C LEU A 20 -16.03 34.12 -32.78
N GLU A 21 -17.34 33.87 -32.73
CA GLU A 21 -18.00 32.88 -33.58
C GLU A 21 -17.85 33.22 -35.08
N ARG A 22 -18.05 34.50 -35.47
CA ARG A 22 -17.82 34.97 -36.85
C ARG A 22 -16.36 34.82 -37.31
N LEU A 23 -15.41 34.99 -36.41
CA LEU A 23 -13.98 34.79 -36.69
C LEU A 23 -13.58 33.31 -36.72
N GLY A 24 -14.52 32.40 -36.39
CA GLY A 24 -14.33 30.96 -36.38
C GLY A 24 -13.57 30.45 -35.16
N VAL A 25 -13.58 31.17 -34.05
CA VAL A 25 -13.05 30.68 -32.76
C VAL A 25 -14.02 29.63 -32.21
N ARG A 26 -13.48 28.51 -31.71
CA ARG A 26 -14.30 27.49 -31.05
C ARG A 26 -14.42 27.81 -29.56
N LEU A 27 -15.65 28.01 -29.08
CA LEU A 27 -15.93 28.25 -27.67
C LEU A 27 -16.50 26.98 -27.06
N PHE A 28 -15.88 26.48 -26.00
CA PHE A 28 -16.38 25.37 -25.19
C PHE A 28 -16.88 25.92 -23.86
N ASP A 29 -18.20 25.99 -23.71
CA ASP A 29 -18.84 26.50 -22.50
C ASP A 29 -18.92 25.44 -21.39
N ALA A 30 -19.31 25.89 -20.20
CA ALA A 30 -19.42 25.01 -19.02
C ALA A 30 -20.43 23.87 -19.23
N ALA A 31 -21.50 24.09 -19.99
CA ALA A 31 -22.51 23.07 -20.26
C ALA A 31 -21.95 21.96 -21.16
N GLU A 32 -21.15 22.32 -22.16
CA GLU A 32 -20.46 21.36 -23.00
C GLU A 32 -19.38 20.59 -22.24
N ILE A 33 -18.59 21.26 -21.40
CA ILE A 33 -17.58 20.60 -20.55
C ILE A 33 -18.25 19.63 -19.58
N ALA A 34 -19.35 20.02 -18.93
CA ALA A 34 -20.09 19.14 -18.02
C ALA A 34 -20.65 17.89 -18.74
N ARG A 35 -21.05 18.02 -20.01
CA ARG A 35 -21.59 16.90 -20.79
C ARG A 35 -20.50 15.96 -21.31
N ARG A 36 -19.35 16.49 -21.72
CA ARG A 36 -18.31 15.74 -22.45
C ARG A 36 -17.08 15.40 -21.62
N GLY A 37 -16.88 16.08 -20.50
CA GLY A 37 -15.66 16.05 -19.70
C GLY A 37 -14.58 16.99 -20.24
N LEU A 38 -13.86 17.63 -19.31
CA LEU A 38 -12.77 18.54 -19.63
C LEU A 38 -11.65 17.89 -20.49
N PRO A 39 -11.19 16.64 -20.23
CA PRO A 39 -10.16 16.00 -21.05
C PRO A 39 -10.55 15.86 -22.53
N THR A 40 -11.82 15.50 -22.80
CA THR A 40 -12.32 15.37 -24.18
C THR A 40 -12.39 16.72 -24.88
N VAL A 41 -12.77 17.77 -24.16
CA VAL A 41 -12.80 19.14 -24.69
C VAL A 41 -11.39 19.65 -24.98
N ILE A 42 -10.43 19.41 -24.08
CA ILE A 42 -9.02 19.80 -24.28
C ILE A 42 -8.41 19.08 -25.48
N ALA A 43 -8.67 17.78 -25.66
CA ALA A 43 -8.22 17.04 -26.84
C ALA A 43 -8.72 17.67 -28.16
N GLU A 44 -10.02 18.01 -28.25
CA GLU A 44 -10.57 18.68 -29.45
C GLU A 44 -9.98 20.09 -29.65
N ALA A 45 -9.76 20.83 -28.56
CA ALA A 45 -9.14 22.15 -28.62
C ALA A 45 -7.70 22.07 -29.17
N LEU A 46 -6.93 21.08 -28.73
CA LEU A 46 -5.57 20.83 -29.20
C LEU A 46 -5.53 20.37 -30.66
N ASP A 47 -6.42 19.46 -31.07
CA ASP A 47 -6.51 19.03 -32.47
C ASP A 47 -6.79 20.22 -33.41
N ARG A 48 -7.68 21.13 -32.99
CA ARG A 48 -8.00 22.35 -33.74
C ARG A 48 -6.81 23.31 -33.81
N ALA A 49 -6.11 23.50 -32.70
CA ALA A 49 -4.93 24.37 -32.61
C ALA A 49 -3.76 23.81 -33.44
N GLY A 50 -3.52 22.50 -33.36
CA GLY A 50 -2.46 21.78 -34.06
C GLY A 50 -2.68 21.64 -35.57
N ALA A 51 -3.94 21.75 -36.05
CA ALA A 51 -4.27 21.68 -37.48
C ALA A 51 -3.55 22.73 -38.37
N ALA A 52 -2.94 23.76 -37.78
CA ALA A 52 -2.14 24.77 -38.49
C ALA A 52 -0.66 24.36 -38.74
N ALA A 53 -0.27 23.13 -38.37
CA ALA A 53 1.00 22.44 -38.69
C ALA A 53 2.32 23.02 -38.14
N ALA A 54 2.31 24.06 -37.31
CA ALA A 54 3.52 24.64 -36.70
C ALA A 54 3.68 24.40 -35.17
N GLY A 55 2.67 23.80 -34.53
CA GLY A 55 2.58 23.63 -33.07
C GLY A 55 1.47 24.49 -32.45
N PHE A 56 1.30 24.40 -31.14
CA PHE A 56 0.28 25.13 -30.38
C PHE A 56 0.87 25.87 -29.18
N GLY A 57 0.19 26.91 -28.70
CA GLY A 57 0.46 27.55 -27.42
C GLY A 57 -0.74 27.40 -26.48
N ILE A 58 -0.49 27.39 -25.18
CA ILE A 58 -1.52 27.34 -24.14
C ILE A 58 -1.43 28.64 -23.34
N SER A 59 -2.53 29.37 -23.23
CA SER A 59 -2.69 30.44 -22.26
C SER A 59 -3.78 30.04 -21.29
N VAL A 60 -3.45 29.94 -20.00
CA VAL A 60 -4.40 29.59 -18.94
C VAL A 60 -4.69 30.85 -18.14
N ASP A 61 -5.91 31.32 -18.27
CA ASP A 61 -6.47 32.31 -17.37
C ASP A 61 -6.77 31.65 -16.02
N VAL A 62 -6.12 32.10 -14.94
CA VAL A 62 -6.34 31.53 -13.61
C VAL A 62 -7.76 31.82 -13.10
N ASP A 63 -8.41 32.83 -13.66
CA ASP A 63 -9.80 33.13 -13.33
C ASP A 63 -10.74 31.98 -13.67
N VAL A 64 -10.36 31.04 -14.56
CA VAL A 64 -11.15 29.87 -15.01
C VAL A 64 -11.45 28.87 -13.88
N LEU A 65 -10.66 28.92 -12.81
CA LEU A 65 -10.78 28.07 -11.63
C LEU A 65 -11.96 28.49 -10.74
N ASP A 66 -12.29 27.67 -9.76
CA ASP A 66 -13.20 28.07 -8.69
C ASP A 66 -12.61 29.31 -7.94
N PRO A 67 -13.33 30.44 -7.87
CA PRO A 67 -12.87 31.63 -7.14
C PRO A 67 -12.57 31.38 -5.65
N ALA A 68 -13.13 30.34 -5.05
CA ALA A 68 -12.81 29.94 -3.68
C ALA A 68 -11.39 29.36 -3.55
N GLU A 69 -10.87 28.75 -4.62
CA GLU A 69 -9.51 28.19 -4.68
C GLU A 69 -8.50 29.24 -5.20
N ALA A 70 -8.94 30.10 -6.12
CA ALA A 70 -8.12 31.15 -6.75
C ALA A 70 -8.69 32.58 -6.52
N PRO A 71 -8.62 33.12 -5.29
CA PRO A 71 -9.19 34.44 -4.97
C PRO A 71 -8.43 35.63 -5.57
N GLY A 72 -7.13 35.47 -5.85
CA GLY A 72 -6.22 36.47 -6.38
C GLY A 72 -6.31 36.68 -7.89
N VAL A 73 -7.51 36.90 -8.42
CA VAL A 73 -7.75 37.16 -9.85
C VAL A 73 -8.51 38.47 -10.05
N ASN A 74 -8.40 39.09 -11.23
CA ASN A 74 -9.01 40.41 -11.47
C ASN A 74 -10.54 40.36 -11.56
N SER A 75 -11.10 39.29 -12.17
CA SER A 75 -12.51 39.16 -12.50
C SER A 75 -13.12 37.82 -12.03
N PRO A 76 -13.22 37.57 -10.71
CA PRO A 76 -13.74 36.31 -10.20
C PRO A 76 -15.20 36.09 -10.64
N ALA A 77 -15.47 34.97 -11.32
CA ALA A 77 -16.80 34.57 -11.74
C ALA A 77 -17.21 33.24 -11.08
N PRO A 78 -18.48 33.08 -10.62
CA PRO A 78 -18.93 31.83 -10.02
C PRO A 78 -18.98 30.67 -11.06
N GLY A 79 -19.06 29.44 -10.57
CA GLY A 79 -19.22 28.24 -11.41
C GLY A 79 -17.95 27.78 -12.12
N GLY A 80 -16.79 27.98 -11.49
CA GLY A 80 -15.50 27.50 -11.98
C GLY A 80 -15.34 26.02 -11.70
N LEU A 81 -14.53 25.33 -12.50
CA LEU A 81 -14.20 23.94 -12.20
C LEU A 81 -13.11 23.90 -11.11
N PRO A 82 -13.12 22.88 -10.24
CA PRO A 82 -12.06 22.67 -9.27
C PRO A 82 -10.67 22.62 -9.94
N ALA A 83 -9.67 23.18 -9.28
CA ALA A 83 -8.28 23.19 -9.75
C ALA A 83 -7.77 21.79 -10.06
N ALA A 84 -8.20 20.78 -9.31
CA ALA A 84 -7.84 19.38 -9.54
C ALA A 84 -8.23 18.88 -10.95
N GLU A 85 -9.37 19.30 -11.49
CA GLU A 85 -9.81 18.91 -12.84
C GLU A 85 -8.92 19.54 -13.91
N TRP A 86 -8.56 20.80 -13.74
CA TRP A 86 -7.65 21.51 -14.65
C TRP A 86 -6.23 20.96 -14.62
N LEU A 87 -5.68 20.75 -13.42
CA LEU A 87 -4.36 20.16 -13.24
C LEU A 87 -4.25 18.81 -13.95
N ALA A 88 -5.28 17.97 -13.80
CA ALA A 88 -5.36 16.68 -14.47
C ALA A 88 -5.43 16.81 -16.00
N ALA A 89 -6.34 17.65 -16.51
CA ALA A 89 -6.57 17.77 -17.96
C ALA A 89 -5.41 18.42 -18.71
N LEU A 90 -4.61 19.25 -18.04
CA LEU A 90 -3.46 19.95 -18.63
C LEU A 90 -2.14 19.18 -18.49
N ARG A 91 -2.13 18.04 -17.81
CA ARG A 91 -0.89 17.34 -17.48
C ARG A 91 -0.08 16.96 -18.72
N GLY A 92 1.22 17.28 -18.70
CA GLY A 92 2.18 16.87 -19.72
C GLY A 92 1.99 17.50 -21.10
N LEU A 93 1.04 18.43 -21.27
CA LEU A 93 0.83 19.08 -22.56
C LEU A 93 2.05 19.91 -22.99
N ALA A 94 2.78 20.50 -22.04
CA ALA A 94 4.00 21.26 -22.34
C ALA A 94 5.21 20.38 -22.65
N ALA A 95 5.17 19.09 -22.29
CA ALA A 95 6.19 18.12 -22.64
C ALA A 95 6.03 17.60 -24.08
N ARG A 96 4.91 17.90 -24.76
CA ARG A 96 4.72 17.52 -26.15
C ARG A 96 5.67 18.30 -27.08
N PRO A 97 6.26 17.66 -28.10
CA PRO A 97 7.20 18.31 -29.01
C PRO A 97 6.58 19.43 -29.85
N ASP A 98 5.26 19.47 -29.97
CA ASP A 98 4.49 20.48 -30.71
C ASP A 98 3.91 21.60 -29.81
N CYS A 99 4.20 21.59 -28.50
CA CYS A 99 3.89 22.72 -27.62
C CYS A 99 4.99 23.78 -27.70
N LEU A 100 4.64 24.99 -28.16
CA LEU A 100 5.59 26.08 -28.40
C LEU A 100 5.75 27.02 -27.19
N ALA A 101 4.66 27.23 -26.45
CA ALA A 101 4.63 28.17 -25.34
C ALA A 101 3.50 27.84 -24.36
N VAL A 102 3.74 28.11 -23.08
CA VAL A 102 2.75 28.12 -22.02
C VAL A 102 2.79 29.47 -21.34
N GLU A 103 1.62 30.03 -21.11
CA GLU A 103 1.41 31.27 -20.39
C GLU A 103 0.34 31.04 -19.31
N ILE A 104 0.56 31.59 -18.11
CA ILE A 104 -0.44 31.65 -17.05
C ILE A 104 -0.72 33.13 -16.79
N VAL A 105 -1.98 33.55 -16.87
CA VAL A 105 -2.41 34.95 -16.79
C VAL A 105 -3.45 35.17 -15.68
N GLU A 106 -3.77 36.44 -15.41
CA GLU A 106 -4.78 36.86 -14.41
C GLU A 106 -4.47 36.46 -12.95
N CYS A 107 -3.18 36.28 -12.61
CA CYS A 107 -2.73 36.18 -11.23
C CYS A 107 -2.41 37.59 -10.69
N ASP A 108 -3.21 38.08 -9.73
CA ASP A 108 -3.04 39.36 -9.05
C ASP A 108 -2.49 39.17 -7.63
N PRO A 109 -1.18 39.43 -7.39
CA PRO A 109 -0.57 39.31 -6.07
C PRO A 109 -1.17 40.22 -5.00
N GLU A 110 -1.75 41.37 -5.37
CA GLU A 110 -2.36 42.29 -4.42
C GLU A 110 -3.66 41.71 -3.82
N ARG A 111 -4.33 40.83 -4.58
CA ARG A 111 -5.55 40.12 -4.16
C ARG A 111 -5.28 38.75 -3.57
N ASP A 112 -4.05 38.26 -3.63
CA ASP A 112 -3.66 36.92 -3.17
C ASP A 112 -2.88 36.95 -1.84
N ALA A 113 -3.46 37.58 -0.80
CA ALA A 113 -2.80 37.73 0.49
C ALA A 113 -2.35 36.39 1.13
N GLY A 114 -2.98 35.27 0.76
CA GLY A 114 -2.64 33.92 1.21
C GLY A 114 -1.72 33.13 0.27
N ALA A 115 -1.28 33.71 -0.84
CA ALA A 115 -0.56 33.06 -1.94
C ALA A 115 -1.26 31.79 -2.49
N ALA A 116 -2.59 31.71 -2.36
CA ALA A 116 -3.37 30.56 -2.81
C ALA A 116 -3.39 30.49 -4.34
N THR A 117 -3.71 31.60 -5.00
CA THR A 117 -3.70 31.70 -6.47
C THR A 117 -2.30 31.50 -7.04
N ALA A 118 -1.28 32.07 -6.42
CA ALA A 118 0.11 31.91 -6.82
C ALA A 118 0.56 30.45 -6.71
N ARG A 119 0.20 29.73 -5.64
CA ARG A 119 0.46 28.28 -5.52
C ARG A 119 -0.25 27.49 -6.62
N LEU A 120 -1.48 27.84 -6.97
CA LEU A 120 -2.22 27.20 -8.06
C LEU A 120 -1.59 27.47 -9.43
N ALA A 121 -1.13 28.70 -9.70
CA ALA A 121 -0.41 29.03 -10.92
C ALA A 121 0.88 28.18 -11.06
N VAL A 122 1.64 28.02 -9.97
CA VAL A 122 2.81 27.13 -9.95
C VAL A 122 2.41 25.66 -10.17
N ALA A 123 1.30 25.23 -9.57
CA ALA A 123 0.79 23.87 -9.74
C ALA A 123 0.35 23.60 -11.20
N LEU A 124 -0.28 24.56 -11.86
CA LEU A 124 -0.66 24.50 -13.27
C LEU A 124 0.57 24.32 -14.17
N VAL A 125 1.59 25.17 -14.00
CA VAL A 125 2.86 25.04 -14.74
C VAL A 125 3.52 23.69 -14.47
N SER A 126 3.58 23.29 -13.19
CA SER A 126 4.17 22.01 -12.80
C SER A 126 3.44 20.83 -13.43
N SER A 127 2.09 20.87 -13.50
CA SER A 127 1.31 19.83 -14.13
C SER A 127 1.53 19.80 -15.64
N LEU A 128 1.50 20.95 -16.30
CA LEU A 128 1.77 21.09 -17.74
C LEU A 128 3.12 20.49 -18.13
N LEU A 129 4.14 20.64 -17.29
CA LEU A 129 5.48 20.09 -17.48
C LEU A 129 5.65 18.65 -17.00
N ALA A 130 4.70 18.11 -16.23
CA ALA A 130 4.85 16.78 -15.63
C ALA A 130 4.72 15.67 -16.68
N PRO A 131 5.44 14.54 -16.54
CA PRO A 131 5.35 13.44 -17.50
C PRO A 131 3.93 12.87 -17.60
N ALA A 132 3.51 12.49 -18.80
CA ALA A 132 2.26 11.77 -19.00
C ALA A 132 2.34 10.37 -18.37
N ALA A 133 1.18 9.75 -18.09
CA ALA A 133 1.13 8.42 -17.49
C ALA A 133 1.93 7.38 -18.29
N GLN A 134 1.84 7.41 -19.62
CA GLN A 134 2.54 6.50 -20.52
C GLN A 134 4.07 6.66 -20.45
N ASP A 135 4.55 7.89 -20.30
CA ASP A 135 5.99 8.16 -20.16
C ASP A 135 6.52 7.59 -18.84
N LEU A 136 5.76 7.70 -17.76
CA LEU A 136 6.11 7.11 -16.46
C LEU A 136 6.19 5.58 -16.53
N VAL A 137 5.22 4.94 -17.19
CA VAL A 137 5.23 3.48 -17.42
C VAL A 137 6.43 3.07 -18.29
N ALA A 138 6.77 3.86 -19.31
CA ALA A 138 7.92 3.59 -20.17
C ALA A 138 9.25 3.72 -19.40
N LEU A 139 9.38 4.72 -18.53
CA LEU A 139 10.53 4.88 -17.64
C LEU A 139 10.67 3.68 -16.70
N GLU A 140 9.58 3.25 -16.05
CA GLU A 140 9.61 2.05 -15.19
C GLU A 140 9.96 0.79 -15.99
N THR A 141 9.39 0.61 -17.19
CA THR A 141 9.70 -0.54 -18.06
C THR A 141 11.16 -0.58 -18.50
N THR A 142 11.78 0.60 -18.67
CA THR A 142 13.17 0.75 -19.11
C THR A 142 14.16 0.50 -17.98
N HIS A 143 13.87 1.02 -16.79
CA HIS A 143 14.81 1.02 -15.67
C HIS A 143 14.51 -0.01 -14.57
N GLY A 144 13.28 -0.53 -14.52
CA GLY A 144 12.81 -1.49 -13.53
C GLY A 144 13.03 -2.94 -13.93
N ALA A 145 13.08 -3.81 -12.93
CA ALA A 145 13.00 -5.25 -13.14
C ALA A 145 11.57 -5.66 -13.55
N ARG A 146 11.45 -6.71 -14.37
CA ARG A 146 10.17 -7.14 -14.97
C ARG A 146 9.47 -8.25 -14.17
N ASN A 147 9.57 -8.19 -12.84
CA ASN A 147 9.00 -9.20 -11.94
C ASN A 147 7.55 -8.93 -11.52
N TYR A 148 6.94 -7.83 -11.99
CA TYR A 148 5.53 -7.50 -11.82
C TYR A 148 4.88 -7.21 -13.18
N ALA A 149 3.56 -7.38 -13.24
CA ALA A 149 2.71 -6.93 -14.34
C ALA A 149 1.65 -5.95 -13.81
N PRO A 150 2.00 -4.67 -13.55
CA PRO A 150 1.08 -3.69 -13.00
C PRO A 150 -0.08 -3.37 -13.95
N LEU A 151 -1.22 -2.99 -13.38
CA LEU A 151 -2.31 -2.38 -14.15
C LEU A 151 -1.86 -1.02 -14.72
N PRO A 152 -2.40 -0.55 -15.85
CA PRO A 152 -1.98 0.68 -16.51
C PRO A 152 -2.48 1.97 -15.82
N ALA A 153 -2.61 1.96 -14.50
CA ALA A 153 -3.02 3.11 -13.69
C ALA A 153 -1.83 3.62 -12.88
N VAL A 154 -1.38 4.84 -13.15
CA VAL A 154 -0.23 5.45 -12.47
C VAL A 154 -0.72 6.31 -11.32
N LEU A 155 -0.74 5.73 -10.12
CA LEU A 155 -1.25 6.39 -8.90
C LEU A 155 -0.31 7.51 -8.42
N ALA A 156 -0.89 8.63 -7.99
CA ALA A 156 -0.15 9.84 -7.57
C ALA A 156 -0.58 10.40 -6.21
N ARG A 157 -1.84 10.18 -5.82
CA ARG A 157 -2.41 10.67 -4.55
C ARG A 157 -3.30 9.59 -3.95
N ALA A 158 -3.39 9.56 -2.63
CA ALA A 158 -4.28 8.65 -1.92
C ALA A 158 -4.78 9.29 -0.62
N GLU A 159 -6.00 8.97 -0.22
CA GLU A 159 -6.67 9.51 0.97
C GLU A 159 -7.80 8.57 1.39
N GLY A 160 -7.73 8.04 2.62
CA GLY A 160 -8.69 7.07 3.13
C GLY A 160 -8.78 5.85 2.22
N CYS A 161 -9.96 5.51 1.72
CA CYS A 161 -10.15 4.39 0.78
C CYS A 161 -10.00 4.78 -0.70
N HIS A 162 -9.61 6.01 -1.03
CA HIS A 162 -9.54 6.48 -2.41
C HIS A 162 -8.09 6.71 -2.86
N VAL A 163 -7.86 6.44 -4.14
CA VAL A 163 -6.60 6.75 -4.83
C VAL A 163 -6.91 7.54 -6.11
N TRP A 164 -5.98 8.38 -6.54
CA TRP A 164 -6.07 9.14 -7.78
C TRP A 164 -4.84 8.86 -8.63
N ASP A 165 -5.05 8.65 -9.92
CA ASP A 165 -3.95 8.58 -10.88
C ASP A 165 -3.44 9.98 -11.26
N VAL A 166 -2.33 10.01 -11.98
CA VAL A 166 -1.72 11.24 -12.50
C VAL A 166 -2.64 12.01 -13.47
N GLU A 167 -3.67 11.36 -14.03
CA GLU A 167 -4.69 11.96 -14.89
C GLU A 167 -5.92 12.40 -14.09
N GLY A 168 -5.83 12.42 -12.75
CA GLY A 168 -6.89 12.86 -11.85
C GLY A 168 -8.06 11.90 -11.68
N ARG A 169 -8.04 10.71 -12.30
CA ARG A 169 -9.13 9.74 -12.16
C ARG A 169 -9.10 9.17 -10.75
N ARG A 170 -10.25 9.20 -10.09
CA ARG A 170 -10.44 8.69 -8.73
C ARG A 170 -10.91 7.24 -8.76
N TYR A 171 -10.28 6.40 -7.95
CA TYR A 171 -10.63 5.00 -7.75
C TYR A 171 -10.94 4.75 -6.28
N LEU A 172 -11.86 3.81 -6.03
CA LEU A 172 -12.02 3.18 -4.72
C LEU A 172 -11.00 2.04 -4.63
N ASP A 173 -10.07 2.09 -3.67
CA ASP A 173 -9.05 1.07 -3.50
C ASP A 173 -9.60 -0.13 -2.72
N MET A 174 -9.96 -1.18 -3.46
CA MET A 174 -10.41 -2.46 -2.93
C MET A 174 -9.27 -3.48 -2.77
N MET A 175 -8.03 -3.09 -3.07
CA MET A 175 -6.83 -3.92 -2.84
C MET A 175 -6.19 -3.60 -1.49
N SER A 176 -6.22 -2.34 -1.04
CA SER A 176 -5.62 -1.86 0.21
C SER A 176 -4.15 -2.29 0.37
N ALA A 177 -3.40 -2.26 -0.74
CA ALA A 177 -2.06 -2.83 -0.88
C ALA A 177 -1.92 -4.22 -0.22
N TYR A 178 -2.80 -5.15 -0.59
CA TYR A 178 -2.81 -6.53 -0.09
C TYR A 178 -3.00 -6.63 1.44
N SER A 179 -3.86 -5.79 2.02
CA SER A 179 -4.13 -5.64 3.47
C SER A 179 -3.10 -4.81 4.26
N ALA A 180 -2.18 -4.10 3.61
CA ALA A 180 -1.23 -3.24 4.32
C ALA A 180 -1.83 -1.89 4.77
N VAL A 181 -2.83 -1.38 4.04
CA VAL A 181 -3.43 -0.05 4.27
C VAL A 181 -4.79 -0.19 4.96
N SER A 182 -4.86 -1.00 6.03
CA SER A 182 -6.12 -1.27 6.76
C SER A 182 -6.75 -0.03 7.40
N PHE A 183 -5.95 1.01 7.68
CA PHE A 183 -6.37 2.27 8.31
C PHE A 183 -6.79 3.34 7.28
N GLY A 184 -6.72 3.01 5.99
CA GLY A 184 -6.83 3.99 4.90
C GLY A 184 -5.51 4.73 4.61
N HIS A 185 -5.41 5.22 3.39
CA HIS A 185 -4.23 5.91 2.88
C HIS A 185 -4.03 7.26 3.56
N GLY A 186 -2.79 7.54 3.94
CA GLY A 186 -2.40 8.86 4.45
C GLY A 186 -3.06 9.24 5.77
N HIS A 187 -3.41 8.26 6.62
CA HIS A 187 -4.07 8.52 7.90
C HIS A 187 -3.29 9.58 8.72
N PRO A 188 -3.89 10.74 9.09
CA PRO A 188 -3.17 11.88 9.65
C PRO A 188 -2.36 11.55 10.91
N TRP A 189 -2.90 10.69 11.79
CA TRP A 189 -2.18 10.25 12.99
C TRP A 189 -0.93 9.44 12.65
N LEU A 190 -1.01 8.50 11.69
CA LEU A 190 0.13 7.68 11.30
C LEU A 190 1.21 8.51 10.62
N VAL A 191 0.81 9.46 9.76
CA VAL A 191 1.72 10.39 9.09
C VAL A 191 2.43 11.29 10.12
N ALA A 192 1.71 11.81 11.12
CA ALA A 192 2.30 12.61 12.19
C ALA A 192 3.31 11.79 13.01
N ALA A 193 2.96 10.57 13.42
CA ALA A 193 3.86 9.69 14.18
C ALA A 193 5.16 9.38 13.40
N LEU A 194 5.05 9.16 12.10
CA LEU A 194 6.21 8.97 11.21
C LEU A 194 7.06 10.25 11.15
N ALA A 195 6.45 11.40 10.87
CA ALA A 195 7.16 12.67 10.70
C ALA A 195 7.87 13.11 11.99
N ASP A 196 7.18 13.05 13.13
CA ASP A 196 7.71 13.47 14.42
C ASP A 196 8.89 12.60 14.84
N GLN A 197 8.79 11.27 14.68
CA GLN A 197 9.88 10.37 15.03
C GLN A 197 11.07 10.52 14.08
N ALA A 198 10.83 10.72 12.78
CA ALA A 198 11.90 10.90 11.79
C ALA A 198 12.75 12.15 12.05
N GLN A 199 12.15 13.21 12.59
CA GLN A 199 12.87 14.44 12.98
C GLN A 199 13.76 14.26 14.23
N ARG A 200 13.47 13.24 15.05
CA ARG A 200 14.17 13.00 16.32
C ARG A 200 15.24 11.93 16.19
N LEU A 201 14.84 10.73 15.78
CA LEU A 201 15.71 9.56 15.66
C LEU A 201 15.03 8.51 14.80
N ALA A 202 15.52 8.30 13.57
CA ALA A 202 14.95 7.29 12.69
C ALA A 202 15.53 5.89 12.97
N VAL A 203 16.82 5.69 12.68
CA VAL A 203 17.47 4.37 12.73
C VAL A 203 18.65 4.37 13.67
N THR A 204 18.66 3.39 14.58
CA THR A 204 19.81 3.01 15.39
C THR A 204 20.06 1.52 15.22
N SER A 205 21.33 1.11 15.17
CA SER A 205 21.63 -0.32 15.20
C SER A 205 21.11 -0.95 16.50
N ARG A 206 20.79 -2.23 16.45
CA ARG A 206 20.39 -3.02 17.64
C ARG A 206 21.50 -3.20 18.69
N ALA A 207 22.68 -2.63 18.44
CA ALA A 207 23.75 -2.51 19.43
C ALA A 207 23.44 -1.45 20.50
N PHE A 208 22.50 -0.53 20.22
CA PHE A 208 22.04 0.49 21.16
C PHE A 208 20.55 0.32 21.45
N HIS A 209 20.14 0.74 22.63
CA HIS A 209 18.73 0.91 22.94
C HIS A 209 18.19 2.19 22.30
N ASN A 210 16.91 2.16 21.92
CA ASN A 210 16.13 3.36 21.65
C ASN A 210 14.92 3.38 22.59
N GLU A 211 14.36 4.56 22.83
CA GLU A 211 13.29 4.74 23.82
C GLU A 211 11.91 4.25 23.36
N VAL A 212 11.70 4.09 22.05
CA VAL A 212 10.37 3.79 21.48
C VAL A 212 10.13 2.29 21.40
N LEU A 213 11.14 1.51 21.00
CA LEU A 213 11.04 0.07 20.81
C LEU A 213 10.45 -0.67 22.03
N PRO A 214 10.85 -0.39 23.29
CA PRO A 214 10.26 -1.07 24.45
C PRO A 214 8.74 -0.88 24.56
N THR A 215 8.23 0.32 24.26
CA THR A 215 6.79 0.63 24.32
C THR A 215 6.01 -0.05 23.21
N PHE A 216 6.56 -0.08 22.00
CA PHE A 216 6.00 -0.84 20.88
C PHE A 216 5.92 -2.35 21.19
N LEU A 217 7.01 -2.94 21.69
CA LEU A 217 7.04 -4.37 22.05
C LEU A 217 6.03 -4.69 23.15
N ARG A 218 5.95 -3.84 24.18
CA ARG A 218 4.96 -4.01 25.26
C ARG A 218 3.54 -3.97 24.69
N ARG A 219 3.20 -2.97 23.88
CA ARG A 219 1.86 -2.84 23.30
C ARG A 219 1.49 -4.06 22.45
N LEU A 220 2.42 -4.51 21.61
CA LEU A 220 2.19 -5.65 20.73
C LEU A 220 2.00 -6.96 21.53
N THR A 221 2.79 -7.18 22.58
CA THR A 221 2.67 -8.36 23.46
C THR A 221 1.41 -8.33 24.32
N GLU A 222 1.03 -7.17 24.86
CA GLU A 222 -0.21 -7.01 25.63
C GLU A 222 -1.46 -7.25 24.78
N LEU A 223 -1.49 -6.74 23.54
CA LEU A 223 -2.65 -6.93 22.65
C LEU A 223 -2.81 -8.38 22.19
N THR A 224 -1.69 -9.06 21.88
CA THR A 224 -1.73 -10.42 21.31
C THR A 224 -1.67 -11.52 22.38
N GLY A 225 -1.31 -11.17 23.62
CA GLY A 225 -1.18 -12.14 24.72
C GLY A 225 0.06 -13.03 24.63
N TYR A 226 1.06 -12.70 23.81
CA TYR A 226 2.36 -13.42 23.75
C TYR A 226 3.41 -12.79 24.67
N ALA A 227 4.31 -13.60 25.22
CA ALA A 227 5.33 -13.10 26.13
C ALA A 227 6.45 -12.27 25.45
N ARG A 228 6.74 -12.52 24.16
CA ARG A 228 7.86 -11.92 23.44
C ARG A 228 7.49 -11.60 21.99
N ALA A 229 8.15 -10.57 21.44
CA ALA A 229 8.10 -10.23 20.03
C ALA A 229 9.51 -9.92 19.50
N LEU A 230 9.82 -10.38 18.30
CA LEU A 230 11.05 -10.10 17.57
C LEU A 230 10.71 -9.30 16.31
N PRO A 231 10.95 -7.97 16.30
CA PRO A 231 10.62 -7.12 15.17
C PRO A 231 11.67 -7.21 14.07
N VAL A 232 11.17 -7.26 12.84
CA VAL A 232 11.89 -7.27 11.56
C VAL A 232 11.15 -6.32 10.60
N ASN A 233 11.49 -6.29 9.31
CA ASN A 233 11.01 -5.25 8.40
C ASN A 233 9.89 -5.76 7.49
N THR A 234 10.05 -6.97 6.95
CA THR A 234 9.11 -7.55 5.97
C THR A 234 8.47 -8.83 6.50
N GLY A 235 7.29 -9.18 5.97
CA GLY A 235 6.63 -10.45 6.33
C GLY A 235 7.52 -11.67 6.12
N LEU A 236 8.27 -11.72 5.01
CA LEU A 236 9.19 -12.82 4.73
C LEU A 236 10.33 -12.91 5.77
N GLU A 237 10.82 -11.80 6.30
CA GLU A 237 11.83 -11.84 7.36
C GLU A 237 11.24 -12.42 8.65
N ALA A 238 9.98 -12.08 8.97
CA ALA A 238 9.31 -12.62 10.15
C ALA A 238 9.03 -14.12 10.01
N VAL A 239 8.71 -14.57 8.79
CA VAL A 239 8.62 -16.00 8.45
C VAL A 239 9.99 -16.67 8.58
N GLU A 240 11.07 -16.10 8.04
CA GLU A 240 12.43 -16.64 8.23
C GLU A 240 12.83 -16.70 9.71
N THR A 241 12.44 -15.71 10.52
CA THR A 241 12.60 -15.76 11.98
C THR A 241 11.85 -16.95 12.57
N ALA A 242 10.59 -17.18 12.18
CA ALA A 242 9.79 -18.31 12.65
C ALA A 242 10.38 -19.66 12.25
N LEU A 243 10.83 -19.82 10.98
CA LEU A 243 11.49 -21.04 10.51
C LEU A 243 12.76 -21.34 11.31
N LYS A 244 13.57 -20.30 11.59
CA LYS A 244 14.78 -20.44 12.42
C LYS A 244 14.44 -20.80 13.87
N ALA A 245 13.41 -20.18 14.45
CA ALA A 245 12.95 -20.45 15.81
C ALA A 245 12.48 -21.90 15.93
N ALA A 246 11.60 -22.34 15.02
CA ALA A 246 11.07 -23.70 14.95
C ALA A 246 12.17 -24.75 14.83
N ARG A 247 13.13 -24.56 13.90
CA ARG A 247 14.26 -25.51 13.76
C ARG A 247 15.12 -25.55 15.02
N LYS A 248 15.46 -24.38 15.57
CA LYS A 248 16.31 -24.31 16.75
C LYS A 248 15.63 -24.93 17.98
N TRP A 249 14.33 -24.66 18.18
CA TRP A 249 13.50 -25.34 19.17
C TRP A 249 13.47 -26.85 18.93
N GLY A 250 13.25 -27.28 17.70
CA GLY A 250 13.25 -28.69 17.32
C GLY A 250 14.54 -29.41 17.72
N TYR A 251 15.70 -28.79 17.51
CA TYR A 251 17.00 -29.36 17.88
C TYR A 251 17.30 -29.29 19.38
N ARG A 252 16.94 -28.18 20.04
CA ARG A 252 17.41 -27.87 21.40
C ARG A 252 16.43 -28.27 22.49
N VAL A 253 15.14 -28.31 22.17
CA VAL A 253 14.05 -28.58 23.11
C VAL A 253 13.43 -29.94 22.79
N LYS A 254 12.89 -30.13 21.58
CA LYS A 254 12.28 -31.39 21.17
C LYS A 254 13.28 -32.55 21.02
N GLY A 255 14.55 -32.24 20.73
CA GLY A 255 15.62 -33.23 20.59
C GLY A 255 15.70 -33.91 19.22
N ILE A 256 15.19 -33.26 18.18
CA ILE A 256 15.34 -33.72 16.79
C ILE A 256 16.84 -33.82 16.45
N PRO A 257 17.32 -34.88 15.78
CA PRO A 257 18.71 -34.98 15.37
C PRO A 257 19.14 -33.81 14.48
N ALA A 258 20.42 -33.44 14.55
CA ALA A 258 20.98 -32.34 13.77
C ALA A 258 20.66 -32.48 12.26
N ASP A 259 20.27 -31.36 11.64
CA ASP A 259 19.93 -31.24 10.21
C ASP A 259 18.77 -32.13 9.74
N ARG A 260 17.93 -32.62 10.67
CA ARG A 260 16.74 -33.44 10.35
C ARG A 260 15.42 -32.71 10.56
N ALA A 261 15.40 -31.49 11.09
CA ALA A 261 14.14 -30.81 11.42
C ALA A 261 13.28 -30.55 10.17
N GLU A 262 12.02 -30.96 10.27
CA GLU A 262 11.01 -30.82 9.22
C GLU A 262 10.00 -29.72 9.58
N ILE A 263 9.56 -28.97 8.59
CA ILE A 263 8.49 -27.99 8.70
C ILE A 263 7.46 -28.31 7.63
N ILE A 264 6.21 -28.45 8.05
CA ILE A 264 5.07 -28.71 7.17
C ILE A 264 4.39 -27.38 6.87
N ALA A 265 4.05 -27.14 5.61
CA ALA A 265 3.15 -26.06 5.18
C ALA A 265 2.01 -26.65 4.33
N CYS A 266 1.08 -25.81 3.88
CA CYS A 266 -0.01 -26.26 3.00
C CYS A 266 0.27 -25.93 1.53
N ASP A 267 -0.23 -26.74 0.61
CA ASP A 267 -0.36 -26.36 -0.79
C ASP A 267 -1.22 -25.10 -0.91
N GLY A 268 -0.86 -24.18 -1.81
CA GLY A 268 -1.47 -22.86 -1.97
C GLY A 268 -0.87 -21.75 -1.09
N ASN A 269 0.10 -22.06 -0.23
CA ASN A 269 0.69 -21.08 0.68
C ASN A 269 1.41 -19.92 -0.03
N PHE A 270 1.38 -18.76 0.61
CA PHE A 270 2.26 -17.63 0.31
C PHE A 270 2.85 -17.03 1.59
N HIS A 271 4.02 -17.53 1.98
CA HIS A 271 4.76 -16.99 3.13
C HIS A 271 5.86 -15.98 2.75
N GLY A 272 6.00 -15.64 1.45
CA GLY A 272 7.02 -14.72 0.96
C GLY A 272 7.90 -15.27 -0.16
N ARG A 273 9.08 -14.65 -0.37
CA ARG A 273 9.91 -14.82 -1.57
C ARG A 273 11.39 -15.17 -1.32
N SER A 274 11.79 -15.47 -0.09
CA SER A 274 13.16 -15.96 0.16
C SER A 274 13.33 -17.40 -0.34
N ILE A 275 14.58 -17.85 -0.51
CA ILE A 275 14.90 -19.19 -1.03
C ILE A 275 14.25 -20.30 -0.18
N ALA A 276 14.33 -20.21 1.15
CA ALA A 276 13.74 -21.23 2.03
C ALA A 276 12.21 -21.23 1.93
N ILE A 277 11.61 -20.04 1.90
CA ILE A 277 10.16 -19.87 1.85
C ILE A 277 9.57 -20.35 0.53
N VAL A 278 10.16 -19.99 -0.63
CA VAL A 278 9.67 -20.52 -1.91
C VAL A 278 9.91 -22.03 -2.03
N GLY A 279 10.85 -22.59 -1.26
CA GLY A 279 11.00 -24.02 -1.06
C GLY A 279 9.77 -24.71 -0.44
N LEU A 280 8.91 -23.97 0.28
CA LEU A 280 7.60 -24.41 0.78
C LEU A 280 6.45 -24.12 -0.18
N SER A 281 6.62 -23.24 -1.18
CA SER A 281 5.56 -22.91 -2.15
C SER A 281 5.14 -24.15 -2.95
N SER A 282 3.85 -24.32 -3.24
CA SER A 282 3.35 -25.28 -4.24
C SER A 282 3.27 -24.70 -5.65
N GLU A 283 3.36 -23.38 -5.81
CA GLU A 283 3.36 -22.69 -7.10
C GLU A 283 4.70 -22.94 -7.82
N ALA A 284 4.63 -23.60 -8.98
CA ALA A 284 5.80 -23.99 -9.76
C ALA A 284 6.62 -22.77 -10.19
N GLN A 285 5.95 -21.69 -10.61
CA GLN A 285 6.61 -20.45 -11.03
C GLN A 285 7.48 -19.87 -9.92
N TYR A 286 7.08 -20.02 -8.65
CA TYR A 286 7.80 -19.40 -7.53
C TYR A 286 9.09 -20.15 -7.18
N ARG A 287 9.26 -21.36 -7.72
CA ARG A 287 10.39 -22.26 -7.46
C ARG A 287 11.34 -22.37 -8.66
N ASP A 288 10.85 -22.16 -9.87
CA ASP A 288 11.60 -22.41 -11.09
C ASP A 288 12.93 -21.63 -11.10
N GLY A 289 14.03 -22.35 -11.29
CA GLY A 289 15.39 -21.76 -11.34
C GLY A 289 16.03 -21.34 -10.00
N PHE A 290 15.39 -21.54 -8.83
CA PHE A 290 15.92 -21.09 -7.52
C PHE A 290 16.53 -22.19 -6.63
N GLY A 291 16.55 -23.44 -7.10
CA GLY A 291 17.08 -24.58 -6.34
C GLY A 291 18.62 -24.60 -6.22
N PRO A 292 19.18 -25.46 -5.34
CA PRO A 292 18.48 -26.40 -4.45
C PRO A 292 17.86 -25.72 -3.22
N PHE A 293 16.69 -26.19 -2.80
CA PHE A 293 16.01 -25.71 -1.59
C PHE A 293 16.52 -26.41 -0.33
N PRO A 294 16.43 -25.77 0.86
CA PRO A 294 16.76 -26.43 2.12
C PRO A 294 15.94 -27.72 2.29
N PRO A 295 16.54 -28.81 2.79
CA PRO A 295 15.80 -30.04 3.09
C PRO A 295 14.85 -29.83 4.27
N GLY A 296 13.96 -30.80 4.49
CA GLY A 296 13.00 -30.78 5.59
C GLY A 296 11.84 -29.79 5.39
N LEU A 297 11.53 -29.42 4.16
CA LEU A 297 10.36 -28.62 3.81
C LEU A 297 9.31 -29.53 3.18
N GLN A 298 8.16 -29.68 3.84
CA GLN A 298 7.07 -30.57 3.43
C GLN A 298 5.79 -29.79 3.17
N ARG A 299 4.89 -30.37 2.38
CA ARG A 299 3.58 -29.79 2.06
C ARG A 299 2.47 -30.83 2.19
N ILE A 300 1.29 -30.36 2.60
CA ILE A 300 0.03 -31.12 2.65
C ILE A 300 -1.09 -30.33 1.96
N PRO A 301 -2.20 -30.95 1.54
CA PRO A 301 -3.37 -30.21 1.10
C PRO A 301 -3.89 -29.25 2.20
N TYR A 302 -4.28 -28.03 1.80
CA TYR A 302 -4.94 -27.07 2.70
C TYR A 302 -6.35 -27.55 3.07
N GLY A 303 -6.78 -27.36 4.32
CA GLY A 303 -8.10 -27.82 4.78
C GLY A 303 -8.20 -29.32 5.09
N ASP A 304 -7.09 -30.07 5.07
CA ASP A 304 -7.06 -31.52 5.38
C ASP A 304 -6.25 -31.80 6.66
N ALA A 305 -6.93 -31.90 7.80
CA ALA A 305 -6.30 -32.20 9.09
C ALA A 305 -5.77 -33.65 9.16
N ALA A 306 -6.37 -34.60 8.44
CA ALA A 306 -5.89 -35.98 8.40
C ALA A 306 -4.56 -36.08 7.63
N ALA A 307 -4.40 -35.29 6.57
CA ALA A 307 -3.12 -35.17 5.86
C ALA A 307 -2.02 -34.58 6.77
N LEU A 308 -2.34 -33.60 7.62
CA LEU A 308 -1.41 -33.11 8.64
C LEU A 308 -0.98 -34.22 9.60
N GLU A 309 -1.93 -34.94 10.19
CA GLU A 309 -1.63 -36.02 11.14
C GLU A 309 -0.78 -37.13 10.50
N ALA A 310 -1.04 -37.46 9.23
CA ALA A 310 -0.27 -38.45 8.48
C ALA A 310 1.14 -37.98 8.09
N ALA A 311 1.35 -36.68 7.89
CA ALA A 311 2.64 -36.12 7.49
C ALA A 311 3.61 -35.90 8.66
N ILE A 312 3.09 -35.80 9.90
CA ILE A 312 3.93 -35.60 11.08
C ILE A 312 4.83 -36.82 11.33
N THR A 313 6.12 -36.54 11.53
CA THR A 313 7.14 -37.52 11.90
C THR A 313 7.78 -37.12 13.25
N PRO A 314 8.61 -38.00 13.84
CA PRO A 314 9.43 -37.63 15.00
C PRO A 314 10.36 -36.43 14.76
N HIS A 315 10.62 -36.07 13.49
CA HIS A 315 11.48 -34.94 13.12
C HIS A 315 10.70 -33.66 12.77
N THR A 316 9.37 -33.67 12.81
CA THR A 316 8.57 -32.48 12.55
C THR A 316 8.70 -31.49 13.70
N ALA A 317 9.22 -30.30 13.41
CA ALA A 317 9.37 -29.22 14.38
C ALA A 317 8.14 -28.30 14.40
N ALA A 318 7.58 -27.98 13.23
CA ALA A 318 6.46 -27.05 13.14
C ALA A 318 5.52 -27.35 11.97
N PHE A 319 4.28 -26.91 12.13
CA PHE A 319 3.30 -26.68 11.08
C PHE A 319 3.12 -25.17 10.91
N LEU A 320 3.49 -24.64 9.74
CA LEU A 320 3.34 -23.23 9.36
C LEU A 320 2.11 -23.09 8.45
N VAL A 321 1.17 -22.24 8.82
CA VAL A 321 -0.13 -22.16 8.13
C VAL A 321 -0.70 -20.74 8.12
N GLU A 322 -1.33 -20.36 7.02
CA GLU A 322 -2.21 -19.18 6.97
C GLU A 322 -3.61 -19.56 7.49
N PRO A 323 -4.20 -18.84 8.47
CA PRO A 323 -5.57 -19.11 8.91
C PRO A 323 -6.61 -19.02 7.79
N ILE A 324 -6.35 -18.15 6.80
CA ILE A 324 -7.07 -18.06 5.51
C ILE A 324 -5.99 -17.82 4.46
N GLN A 325 -5.94 -18.63 3.39
CA GLN A 325 -4.94 -18.42 2.34
C GLN A 325 -5.27 -17.20 1.51
N GLY A 326 -4.37 -16.22 1.54
CA GLY A 326 -4.53 -14.94 0.87
C GLY A 326 -4.37 -15.01 -0.63
N GLU A 327 -3.12 -15.13 -1.06
CA GLU A 327 -2.73 -15.17 -2.48
C GLU A 327 -3.25 -16.42 -3.20
N GLY A 328 -3.63 -17.48 -2.45
CA GLY A 328 -4.33 -18.66 -2.97
C GLY A 328 -5.75 -18.38 -3.47
N GLY A 329 -6.26 -17.15 -3.32
CA GLY A 329 -7.58 -16.73 -3.79
C GLY A 329 -8.60 -16.54 -2.67
N ILE A 330 -8.17 -16.09 -1.48
CA ILE A 330 -9.02 -15.94 -0.29
C ILE A 330 -9.73 -17.25 0.06
N VAL A 331 -8.94 -18.31 0.28
CA VAL A 331 -9.45 -19.66 0.58
C VAL A 331 -9.68 -19.77 2.08
N VAL A 332 -10.94 -19.73 2.49
CA VAL A 332 -11.36 -19.97 3.87
C VAL A 332 -11.41 -21.48 4.12
N PRO A 333 -10.74 -22.00 5.17
CA PRO A 333 -10.74 -23.43 5.44
C PRO A 333 -12.10 -23.91 5.97
N PRO A 334 -12.36 -25.24 5.99
CA PRO A 334 -13.53 -25.81 6.66
C PRO A 334 -13.57 -25.39 8.14
N ALA A 335 -14.76 -25.11 8.66
CA ALA A 335 -14.92 -24.72 10.06
C ALA A 335 -14.39 -25.81 11.02
N GLY A 336 -13.57 -25.39 11.98
CA GLY A 336 -12.94 -26.27 12.98
C GLY A 336 -11.64 -26.90 12.53
N TRP A 337 -11.23 -26.69 11.28
CA TRP A 337 -10.00 -27.26 10.74
C TRP A 337 -8.74 -26.77 11.45
N LEU A 338 -8.66 -25.46 11.74
CA LEU A 338 -7.49 -24.90 12.43
C LEU A 338 -7.44 -25.39 13.89
N ALA A 339 -8.60 -25.54 14.55
CA ALA A 339 -8.71 -26.13 15.87
C ALA A 339 -8.27 -27.60 15.90
N ASP A 340 -8.65 -28.39 14.89
CA ASP A 340 -8.19 -29.77 14.72
C ASP A 340 -6.68 -29.84 14.50
N CYS A 341 -6.13 -28.97 13.64
CA CYS A 341 -4.69 -28.84 13.44
C CYS A 341 -3.96 -28.49 14.74
N ALA A 342 -4.47 -27.54 15.53
CA ALA A 342 -3.91 -27.19 16.83
C ALA A 342 -3.92 -28.37 17.81
N ALA A 343 -5.00 -29.16 17.83
CA ALA A 343 -5.09 -30.36 18.65
C ALA A 343 -4.09 -31.44 18.21
N ILE A 344 -3.91 -31.64 16.90
CA ILE A 344 -2.93 -32.58 16.33
C ILE A 344 -1.51 -32.15 16.70
N CYS A 345 -1.15 -30.90 16.43
CA CYS A 345 0.15 -30.32 16.75
C CYS A 345 0.50 -30.51 18.23
N ARG A 346 -0.43 -30.19 19.14
CA ARG A 346 -0.25 -30.37 20.58
C ARG A 346 -0.02 -31.82 20.99
N ARG A 347 -0.78 -32.78 20.44
CA ARG A 347 -0.60 -34.22 20.75
C ARG A 347 0.75 -34.75 20.26
N ALA A 348 1.27 -34.20 19.17
CA ALA A 348 2.49 -34.67 18.53
C ALA A 348 3.75 -33.87 18.91
N ASP A 349 3.64 -32.94 19.87
CA ASP A 349 4.72 -32.02 20.26
C ASP A 349 5.28 -31.26 19.06
N VAL A 350 4.41 -30.75 18.18
CA VAL A 350 4.76 -29.96 16.99
C VAL A 350 4.25 -28.55 17.20
N LEU A 351 5.08 -27.54 16.91
CA LEU A 351 4.68 -26.15 17.02
C LEU A 351 3.63 -25.79 15.95
N LEU A 352 2.54 -25.16 16.35
CA LEU A 352 1.62 -24.49 15.43
C LEU A 352 2.05 -23.02 15.27
N ILE A 353 2.40 -22.62 14.05
CA ILE A 353 2.75 -21.24 13.73
C ILE A 353 1.76 -20.71 12.69
N CYS A 354 1.05 -19.63 13.05
CA CYS A 354 0.13 -18.98 12.14
C CYS A 354 0.78 -17.77 11.46
N ASP A 355 0.76 -17.77 10.13
CA ASP A 355 1.08 -16.60 9.33
C ASP A 355 -0.14 -15.69 9.24
N GLU A 356 -0.13 -14.65 10.07
CA GLU A 356 -1.19 -13.64 10.16
C GLU A 356 -0.75 -12.32 9.49
N VAL A 357 0.27 -12.36 8.63
CA VAL A 357 0.77 -11.17 7.95
C VAL A 357 -0.35 -10.47 7.17
N GLN A 358 -1.25 -11.23 6.52
CA GLN A 358 -2.39 -10.67 5.78
C GLN A 358 -3.70 -10.66 6.57
N THR A 359 -3.96 -11.71 7.35
CA THR A 359 -5.25 -11.98 8.01
C THR A 359 -5.38 -11.34 9.39
N GLY A 360 -4.25 -11.01 10.02
CA GLY A 360 -4.23 -10.43 11.36
C GLY A 360 -4.55 -8.94 11.38
N LEU A 361 -4.43 -8.37 12.58
CA LEU A 361 -4.64 -6.95 12.88
C LEU A 361 -6.01 -6.44 12.42
N GLY A 362 -7.07 -7.20 12.74
CA GLY A 362 -8.45 -6.77 12.51
C GLY A 362 -9.04 -7.09 11.15
N ARG A 363 -8.22 -7.50 10.16
CA ARG A 363 -8.67 -7.70 8.77
C ARG A 363 -9.91 -8.60 8.67
N THR A 364 -9.97 -9.66 9.47
CA THR A 364 -11.03 -10.67 9.43
C THR A 364 -12.15 -10.43 10.44
N GLY A 365 -12.20 -9.26 11.09
CA GLY A 365 -13.17 -8.99 12.16
C GLY A 365 -12.78 -9.54 13.54
N ARG A 366 -11.54 -10.04 13.67
CA ARG A 366 -10.88 -10.42 14.92
C ARG A 366 -9.47 -9.84 14.94
N LEU A 367 -8.87 -9.70 16.12
CA LEU A 367 -7.50 -9.16 16.21
C LEU A 367 -6.55 -10.07 15.44
N LEU A 368 -6.66 -11.38 15.64
CA LEU A 368 -5.99 -12.43 14.88
C LEU A 368 -7.06 -13.37 14.29
N ALA A 369 -6.91 -13.79 13.04
CA ALA A 369 -7.89 -14.66 12.40
C ALA A 369 -8.01 -16.03 13.07
N CYS A 370 -6.93 -16.54 13.69
CA CYS A 370 -6.97 -17.77 14.48
C CYS A 370 -7.95 -17.73 15.67
N GLU A 371 -8.32 -16.54 16.16
CA GLU A 371 -9.31 -16.36 17.22
C GLU A 371 -10.72 -16.79 16.81
N HIS A 372 -11.04 -16.81 15.51
CA HIS A 372 -12.34 -17.31 15.01
C HIS A 372 -12.59 -18.77 15.38
N GLU A 373 -11.53 -19.57 15.53
CA GLU A 373 -11.61 -20.96 15.96
C GLU A 373 -11.17 -21.16 17.43
N GLY A 374 -10.98 -20.07 18.19
CA GLY A 374 -10.50 -20.13 19.56
C GLY A 374 -9.09 -20.72 19.69
N VAL A 375 -8.28 -20.62 18.63
CA VAL A 375 -6.92 -21.17 18.59
C VAL A 375 -5.93 -20.09 19.01
N ARG A 376 -5.03 -20.45 19.93
CA ARG A 376 -3.83 -19.69 20.24
C ARG A 376 -2.61 -20.48 19.72
N PRO A 377 -1.98 -20.07 18.61
CA PRO A 377 -0.77 -20.72 18.08
C PRO A 377 0.40 -20.62 19.05
N ASP A 378 1.41 -21.47 18.89
CA ASP A 378 2.69 -21.36 19.62
C ASP A 378 3.49 -20.14 19.16
N GLY A 379 3.30 -19.72 17.90
CA GLY A 379 3.82 -18.46 17.37
C GLY A 379 2.95 -17.84 16.29
N VAL A 380 3.01 -16.52 16.18
CA VAL A 380 2.28 -15.73 15.19
C VAL A 380 3.22 -14.80 14.45
N ILE A 381 3.02 -14.67 13.15
CA ILE A 381 3.77 -13.78 12.28
C ILE A 381 2.87 -12.61 11.89
N LEU A 382 3.32 -11.38 12.13
CA LEU A 382 2.61 -10.15 11.76
C LEU A 382 3.44 -9.30 10.82
N GLY A 383 2.77 -8.51 9.98
CA GLY A 383 3.40 -7.59 9.03
C GLY A 383 2.36 -6.65 8.44
N LYS A 384 2.58 -6.17 7.20
CA LYS A 384 1.62 -5.37 6.41
C LYS A 384 0.99 -4.23 7.22
N ALA A 385 -0.22 -4.42 7.73
CA ALA A 385 -0.94 -3.44 8.55
C ALA A 385 -0.17 -3.02 9.81
N LEU A 386 0.76 -3.83 10.32
CA LEU A 386 1.61 -3.43 11.45
C LEU A 386 2.42 -2.17 11.16
N GLY A 387 2.70 -1.91 9.89
CA GLY A 387 3.37 -0.71 9.41
C GLY A 387 2.46 0.47 9.07
N GLY A 388 1.15 0.34 9.32
CA GLY A 388 0.16 1.36 9.03
C GLY A 388 -0.01 1.71 7.54
N GLY A 389 0.53 0.89 6.63
CA GLY A 389 0.62 1.21 5.20
C GLY A 389 1.65 2.30 4.86
N LEU A 390 2.47 2.74 5.83
CA LEU A 390 3.45 3.82 5.66
C LEU A 390 4.90 3.35 5.74
N TYR A 391 5.19 2.35 6.57
CA TYR A 391 6.56 1.90 6.83
C TYR A 391 6.63 0.36 6.89
N PRO A 392 7.65 -0.30 6.35
CA PRO A 392 7.79 -1.76 6.47
C PRO A 392 8.07 -2.15 7.93
N VAL A 393 7.10 -2.79 8.57
CA VAL A 393 7.20 -3.32 9.94
C VAL A 393 6.59 -4.71 9.97
N SER A 394 7.30 -5.66 10.56
CA SER A 394 6.83 -7.02 10.81
C SER A 394 7.40 -7.54 12.13
N ALA A 395 6.80 -8.61 12.65
CA ALA A 395 7.27 -9.23 13.88
C ALA A 395 6.91 -10.72 13.92
N PHE A 396 7.79 -11.52 14.50
CA PHE A 396 7.44 -12.85 14.99
C PHE A 396 7.14 -12.76 16.49
N LEU A 397 6.01 -13.31 16.91
CA LEU A 397 5.56 -13.35 18.30
C LEU A 397 5.47 -14.79 18.76
N ALA A 398 5.92 -15.05 19.98
CA ALA A 398 5.81 -16.35 20.61
C ALA A 398 5.97 -16.22 22.12
N ASP A 399 5.64 -17.28 22.84
CA ASP A 399 5.98 -17.39 24.25
C ASP A 399 7.48 -17.63 24.44
N ALA A 400 7.93 -17.42 25.68
CA ALA A 400 9.35 -17.50 26.05
C ALA A 400 9.99 -18.84 25.64
N GLU A 401 9.25 -19.96 25.75
CA GLU A 401 9.74 -21.29 25.39
C GLU A 401 10.20 -21.41 23.93
N LEU A 402 9.52 -20.73 23.01
CA LEU A 402 9.89 -20.71 21.60
C LEU A 402 10.81 -19.53 21.25
N MET A 403 10.60 -18.35 21.83
CA MET A 403 11.40 -17.17 21.48
C MET A 403 12.81 -17.19 22.07
N ASP A 404 12.96 -17.67 23.32
CA ASP A 404 14.22 -17.60 24.06
C ASP A 404 15.22 -18.69 23.61
N VAL A 405 14.91 -19.44 22.54
CA VAL A 405 15.91 -20.26 21.83
C VAL A 405 16.98 -19.39 21.17
N PHE A 406 16.71 -18.12 20.85
CA PHE A 406 17.70 -17.19 20.32
C PHE A 406 18.54 -16.56 21.43
N ALA A 407 19.86 -16.72 21.33
CA ALA A 407 20.85 -16.00 22.12
C ALA A 407 21.41 -14.81 21.33
N PRO A 408 22.04 -13.82 22.00
CA PRO A 408 22.70 -12.71 21.32
C PRO A 408 23.68 -13.21 20.24
N GLY A 409 23.45 -12.80 18.99
CA GLY A 409 24.25 -13.19 17.83
C GLY A 409 23.62 -14.24 16.90
N ASP A 410 22.59 -14.98 17.32
CA ASP A 410 21.96 -16.01 16.48
C ASP A 410 21.07 -15.45 15.34
N HIS A 411 20.52 -14.27 15.58
CA HIS A 411 19.61 -13.58 14.67
C HIS A 411 19.82 -12.07 14.79
N GLY A 412 19.53 -11.33 13.73
CA GLY A 412 19.65 -9.88 13.72
C GLY A 412 19.12 -9.28 12.42
N SER A 413 18.85 -7.99 12.47
CA SER A 413 18.47 -7.17 11.32
C SER A 413 18.95 -5.74 11.57
N THR A 414 19.47 -5.08 10.54
CA THR A 414 19.95 -3.69 10.64
C THR A 414 18.83 -2.73 11.00
N PHE A 415 17.68 -2.87 10.34
CA PHE A 415 16.51 -2.00 10.51
C PHE A 415 15.45 -2.59 11.44
N GLY A 416 15.50 -3.89 11.75
CA GLY A 416 14.50 -4.56 12.60
C GLY A 416 14.46 -3.97 14.01
N GLY A 417 13.33 -3.33 14.36
CA GLY A 417 13.13 -2.67 15.65
C GLY A 417 13.75 -1.28 15.76
N ASN A 418 14.00 -0.60 14.63
CA ASN A 418 14.43 0.80 14.65
C ASN A 418 13.35 1.73 15.26
N ALA A 419 13.75 2.92 15.70
CA ALA A 419 12.87 3.83 16.43
C ALA A 419 11.70 4.35 15.57
N LEU A 420 11.92 4.61 14.28
CA LEU A 420 10.88 5.03 13.34
C LEU A 420 9.82 3.94 13.13
N ALA A 421 10.26 2.71 12.85
CA ALA A 421 9.39 1.55 12.71
C ALA A 421 8.58 1.29 14.00
N ALA A 422 9.23 1.40 15.16
CA ALA A 422 8.56 1.23 16.45
C ALA A 422 7.49 2.30 16.70
N ALA A 423 7.76 3.57 16.36
CA ALA A 423 6.78 4.66 16.51
C ALA A 423 5.57 4.47 15.59
N VAL A 424 5.81 4.16 14.31
CA VAL A 424 4.73 3.89 13.34
C VAL A 424 3.92 2.67 13.74
N GLY A 425 4.60 1.58 14.14
CA GLY A 425 3.92 0.36 14.57
C GLY A 425 3.11 0.55 15.85
N LEU A 426 3.62 1.31 16.82
CA LEU A 426 2.88 1.67 18.02
C LEU A 426 1.61 2.48 17.68
N ALA A 427 1.75 3.51 16.83
CA ALA A 427 0.63 4.32 16.40
C ALA A 427 -0.42 3.51 15.62
N ALA A 428 0.00 2.54 14.80
CA ALA A 428 -0.91 1.64 14.09
C ALA A 428 -1.69 0.73 15.04
N LEU A 429 -1.04 0.17 16.07
CA LEU A 429 -1.70 -0.65 17.08
C LEU A 429 -2.68 0.16 17.93
N ASP A 430 -2.31 1.38 18.30
CA ASP A 430 -3.20 2.26 19.07
C ASP A 430 -4.40 2.67 18.23
N LEU A 431 -4.20 3.07 16.97
CA LEU A 431 -5.27 3.42 16.05
C LEU A 431 -6.24 2.26 15.80
N LEU A 432 -5.73 1.02 15.69
CA LEU A 432 -6.55 -0.18 15.52
C LEU A 432 -7.60 -0.32 16.63
N VAL A 433 -7.20 -0.02 17.86
CA VAL A 433 -8.04 -0.11 19.06
C VAL A 433 -8.93 1.12 19.22
N GLU A 434 -8.37 2.32 19.12
CA GLU A 434 -9.08 3.58 19.36
C GLU A 434 -10.20 3.83 18.34
N GLU A 435 -10.04 3.36 17.10
CA GLU A 435 -11.08 3.48 16.06
C GLU A 435 -11.97 2.24 15.94
N CYS A 436 -11.83 1.25 16.84
CA CYS A 436 -12.60 0.01 16.85
C CYS A 436 -12.64 -0.68 15.47
N LEU A 437 -11.48 -0.74 14.81
CA LEU A 437 -11.40 -1.19 13.41
C LEU A 437 -11.65 -2.70 13.27
N VAL A 438 -11.38 -3.46 14.32
CA VAL A 438 -11.68 -4.90 14.38
C VAL A 438 -13.20 -5.12 14.30
N GLU A 439 -13.95 -4.44 15.16
CA GLU A 439 -15.41 -4.49 15.21
C GLU A 439 -16.01 -3.97 13.90
N ARG A 440 -15.49 -2.85 13.40
CA ARG A 440 -15.94 -2.27 12.13
C ARG A 440 -15.75 -3.24 10.95
N ALA A 441 -14.63 -3.97 10.90
CA ALA A 441 -14.41 -4.98 9.87
C ALA A 441 -15.40 -6.14 9.98
N ALA A 442 -15.74 -6.58 11.20
CA ALA A 442 -16.76 -7.60 11.43
C ALA A 442 -18.15 -7.13 10.97
N ASP A 443 -18.54 -5.90 11.32
CA ASP A 443 -19.86 -5.34 11.00
C ASP A 443 -20.05 -5.11 9.49
N LEU A 444 -19.03 -4.58 8.80
CA LEU A 444 -19.09 -4.30 7.37
C LEU A 444 -18.81 -5.52 6.49
N GLY A 445 -18.10 -6.53 7.00
CA GLY A 445 -17.76 -7.75 6.27
C GLY A 445 -18.85 -8.83 6.29
N ALA A 446 -19.87 -8.71 7.14
CA ALA A 446 -20.91 -9.72 7.32
C ALA A 446 -21.98 -9.79 6.20
N TRP A 447 -21.80 -9.05 5.10
CA TRP A 447 -22.82 -8.83 4.06
C TRP A 447 -22.68 -9.72 2.83
#